data_AF-M0ZG96-F1
#
_entry.id   AF-M0ZG96-F1
#
_cell.length_a   1.000
_cell.length_b   1.000
_cell.length_c   1.000
_cell.angle_alpha   90.00
_cell.angle_beta   90.00
_cell.angle_gamma   90.00
#
_symmetry.space_group_name_H-M   'P 1'
#
loop_
_entity.id
_entity.type
_entity.pdbx_description
1 polymer ?
#
loop_
_entity_poly.entity_id
_entity_poly.type
_entity_poly.pdbx_seq_one_letter_code
_entity_poly.pdbx_strand_id
1 'polypeptide(L)'
;MLDFPSTLSYRKYESLELMSMCYVEDASSASFAQRGSEIFSACRAIAIRSCKEIDDVYIDALHKIVDNPVFPVGLLLSMSTNLFSSDTSVQSIFKWLDQQKSGSILFVGFGSECKPSKEEVDEIAHGLELSGLQFIWILQKPNWGSFDEVDPLPEGFRQRTAEKGVVHIGWAPQKEILSHPSIGGSLVQGGWGSVTESLQYGHVVVVLAFVYDQGFNGRFLMEKGLGIEVERNEEDGL
;
A
#
# COMPACT_ATOMS: atom_id res chain seq x y z
N MET A 1 27.91 -7.95 -14.21
CA MET A 1 27.52 -7.43 -12.89
C MET A 1 27.34 -5.94 -13.06
N LEU A 2 26.14 -5.42 -12.80
CA LEU A 2 25.87 -3.99 -12.87
C LEU A 2 26.48 -3.35 -11.63
N ASP A 3 27.29 -2.29 -11.79
CA ASP A 3 27.67 -1.46 -10.66
C ASP A 3 26.43 -0.63 -10.27
N PHE A 4 25.86 -0.91 -9.09
CA PHE A 4 24.57 -0.37 -8.67
C PHE A 4 24.64 0.20 -7.25
N PRO A 5 24.26 1.47 -7.03
CA PRO A 5 24.57 2.18 -5.78
C PRO A 5 23.60 1.90 -4.63
N SER A 6 22.52 1.16 -4.85
CA SER A 6 21.54 0.86 -3.80
C SER A 6 21.89 -0.43 -3.04
N THR A 7 21.69 -0.38 -1.73
CA THR A 7 21.79 -1.54 -0.83
C THR A 7 20.42 -2.19 -0.57
N LEU A 8 19.38 -1.76 -1.27
CA LEU A 8 18.03 -2.25 -1.10
C LEU A 8 17.95 -3.74 -1.43
N SER A 9 17.43 -4.53 -0.49
CA SER A 9 17.29 -5.97 -0.65
C SER A 9 15.98 -6.47 -0.04
N TYR A 10 15.55 -7.65 -0.49
CA TYR A 10 14.52 -8.41 0.21
C TYR A 10 15.09 -8.96 1.53
N ARG A 11 14.26 -8.97 2.57
CA ARG A 11 14.53 -9.72 3.79
C ARG A 11 14.36 -11.20 3.51
N LYS A 12 14.91 -12.06 4.37
CA LYS A 12 14.93 -13.51 4.15
C LYS A 12 13.52 -14.08 3.92
N TYR A 13 12.54 -13.75 4.77
CA TYR A 13 11.18 -14.25 4.65
C TYR A 13 10.50 -13.80 3.34
N GLU A 14 10.65 -12.52 2.96
CA GLU A 14 10.12 -11.98 1.70
C GLU A 14 10.79 -12.62 0.48
N SER A 15 12.11 -12.88 0.56
CA SER A 15 12.85 -13.50 -0.55
C SER A 15 12.35 -14.90 -0.84
N LEU A 16 11.96 -15.67 0.18
CA LEU A 16 11.41 -17.02 0.00
C LEU A 16 10.05 -16.96 -0.69
N GLU A 17 9.18 -16.03 -0.29
CA GLU A 17 7.88 -15.82 -0.93
C GLU A 17 8.04 -15.37 -2.38
N LEU A 18 8.92 -14.39 -2.65
CA LEU A 18 9.22 -13.91 -3.99
C LEU A 18 9.77 -15.03 -4.87
N MET A 19 10.73 -15.83 -4.37
CA MET A 19 11.29 -16.94 -5.14
C MET A 19 10.22 -17.97 -5.50
N SER A 20 9.33 -18.29 -4.54
CA SER A 20 8.19 -19.18 -4.77
C SER A 20 7.25 -18.64 -5.85
N MET A 21 6.91 -17.34 -5.78
CA MET A 21 6.06 -16.69 -6.78
C MET A 21 6.70 -16.66 -8.17
N CYS A 22 7.98 -16.30 -8.24
CA CYS A 22 8.66 -16.02 -9.50
C CYS A 22 9.14 -17.28 -10.23
N TYR A 23 9.56 -18.31 -9.51
CA TYR A 23 10.31 -19.44 -10.10
C TYR A 23 9.61 -20.79 -10.05
N VAL A 24 8.46 -20.90 -9.38
CA VAL A 24 7.63 -22.13 -9.46
C VAL A 24 7.03 -22.23 -10.86
N GLU A 25 7.20 -23.38 -11.50
CA GLU A 25 6.63 -23.68 -12.80
C GLU A 25 5.12 -23.98 -12.69
N ASP A 26 4.35 -23.46 -13.64
CA ASP A 26 2.95 -23.82 -13.80
C ASP A 26 2.76 -25.08 -14.68
N ALA A 27 1.51 -25.42 -15.00
CA ALA A 27 1.17 -26.57 -15.83
C ALA A 27 1.77 -26.56 -17.26
N SER A 28 2.33 -25.44 -17.70
CA SER A 28 3.05 -25.30 -18.98
C SER A 28 4.57 -25.42 -18.86
N SER A 29 5.10 -25.76 -17.68
CA SER A 29 6.54 -25.85 -17.39
C SER A 29 7.28 -24.52 -17.58
N ALA A 30 6.57 -23.40 -17.41
CA ALA A 30 7.14 -22.07 -17.43
C ALA A 30 6.88 -21.39 -16.09
N SER A 31 7.89 -20.68 -15.59
CA SER A 31 7.76 -19.85 -14.38
C SER A 31 7.32 -18.42 -14.73
N PHE A 32 6.80 -17.70 -13.73
CA PHE A 32 6.44 -16.29 -13.88
C PHE A 32 7.65 -15.44 -14.34
N ALA A 33 8.84 -15.70 -13.79
CA ALA A 33 10.07 -15.00 -14.16
C ALA A 33 10.50 -15.27 -15.60
N GLN A 34 10.38 -16.51 -16.08
CA GLN A 34 10.68 -16.85 -17.48
C GLN A 34 9.75 -16.10 -18.43
N ARG A 35 8.44 -16.13 -18.16
CA ARG A 35 7.45 -15.39 -18.96
C ARG A 35 7.72 -13.88 -18.94
N GLY A 36 8.02 -13.32 -17.77
CA GLY A 36 8.40 -11.91 -17.63
C GLY A 36 9.61 -11.57 -18.50
N SER A 37 10.67 -12.37 -18.43
CA SER A 37 11.89 -12.18 -19.24
C SER A 37 11.62 -12.23 -20.74
N GLU A 38 10.80 -13.17 -21.20
CA GLU A 38 10.39 -13.27 -22.61
C GLU A 38 9.60 -12.05 -23.07
N ILE A 39 8.63 -11.61 -22.25
CA ILE A 39 7.83 -10.40 -22.53
C ILE A 39 8.74 -9.17 -22.62
N PHE A 40 9.60 -8.95 -21.62
CA PHE A 40 10.51 -7.80 -21.62
C PHE A 40 11.46 -7.79 -22.81
N SER A 41 11.96 -8.96 -23.22
CA SER A 41 12.85 -9.10 -24.39
C SER A 41 12.11 -8.89 -25.72
N ALA A 42 10.81 -9.22 -25.77
CA ALA A 42 9.98 -9.05 -26.96
C ALA A 42 9.43 -7.61 -27.11
N CYS A 43 9.40 -6.82 -26.03
CA CYS A 43 9.01 -5.42 -26.07
C CYS A 43 10.00 -4.60 -26.91
N ARG A 44 9.51 -3.57 -27.62
CA ARG A 44 10.36 -2.57 -28.30
C ARG A 44 10.68 -1.35 -27.43
N ALA A 45 9.90 -1.18 -26.38
CA ALA A 45 9.97 -0.12 -25.41
C ALA A 45 9.15 -0.53 -24.18
N ILE A 46 9.49 0.01 -23.02
CA ILE A 46 8.81 -0.23 -21.76
C ILE A 46 8.32 1.11 -21.22
N ALA A 47 7.02 1.21 -20.95
CA ALA A 47 6.45 2.32 -20.20
C ALA A 47 6.29 1.89 -18.74
N ILE A 48 6.88 2.65 -17.80
CA ILE A 48 6.86 2.32 -16.38
C ILE A 48 6.25 3.47 -15.57
N ARG A 49 5.32 3.13 -14.67
CA ARG A 49 4.67 4.09 -13.77
C ARG A 49 5.66 4.53 -12.69
N SER A 50 6.42 5.57 -13.00
CA SER A 50 7.57 6.03 -12.24
C SER A 50 7.99 7.42 -12.75
N CYS A 51 8.89 8.11 -12.04
CA CYS A 51 9.53 9.34 -12.51
C CYS A 51 11.02 9.34 -12.16
N LYS A 52 11.81 10.15 -12.88
CA LYS A 52 13.27 10.20 -12.68
C LYS A 52 13.64 10.71 -11.31
N GLU A 53 12.87 11.64 -10.75
CA GLU A 53 13.11 12.22 -9.42
C GLU A 53 13.14 11.16 -8.31
N ILE A 54 12.42 10.05 -8.49
CA ILE A 54 12.32 8.97 -7.51
C ILE A 54 13.20 7.78 -7.92
N ASP A 55 13.16 7.37 -9.19
CA ASP A 55 13.70 6.09 -9.66
C ASP A 55 14.91 6.20 -10.60
N ASP A 56 15.56 7.36 -10.76
CA ASP A 56 16.58 7.62 -11.81
C ASP A 56 17.55 6.45 -12.05
N VAL A 57 18.29 6.07 -11.01
CA VAL A 57 19.29 4.99 -11.08
C VAL A 57 18.67 3.63 -11.43
N TYR A 58 17.45 3.37 -10.96
CA TYR A 58 16.71 2.13 -11.21
C TYR A 58 16.18 2.07 -12.66
N ILE A 59 15.73 3.20 -13.20
CA ILE A 59 15.32 3.32 -14.62
C ILE A 59 16.53 3.05 -15.53
N ASP A 60 17.68 3.65 -15.22
CA ASP A 60 18.92 3.42 -15.97
C ASP A 60 19.40 1.97 -15.89
N ALA A 61 19.28 1.35 -14.72
CA ALA A 61 19.59 -0.06 -14.53
C ALA A 61 18.64 -0.95 -15.36
N LEU A 62 17.34 -0.68 -15.33
CA LEU A 62 16.36 -1.42 -16.11
C LEU A 62 16.64 -1.30 -17.61
N HIS A 63 16.93 -0.09 -18.10
CA HIS A 63 17.32 0.14 -19.48
C HIS A 63 18.52 -0.72 -19.91
N LYS A 64 19.56 -0.81 -19.06
CA LYS A 64 20.74 -1.66 -19.32
C LYS A 64 20.44 -3.16 -19.27
N ILE A 65 19.50 -3.58 -18.41
CA ILE A 65 19.11 -4.99 -18.27
C ILE A 65 18.29 -5.47 -19.46
N VAL A 66 17.36 -4.65 -19.93
CA VAL A 66 16.41 -5.03 -21.00
C VAL A 66 16.86 -4.65 -22.41
N ASP A 67 17.90 -3.82 -22.54
CA ASP A 67 18.44 -3.29 -23.81
C ASP A 67 17.37 -2.64 -24.71
N ASN A 68 16.32 -2.07 -24.09
CA ASN A 68 15.20 -1.42 -24.75
C ASN A 68 14.93 -0.05 -24.11
N PRO A 69 14.41 0.94 -24.86
CA PRO A 69 14.00 2.23 -24.29
C PRO A 69 13.00 2.07 -23.14
N VAL A 70 13.31 2.68 -21.99
CA VAL A 70 12.44 2.72 -20.81
C VAL A 70 11.93 4.15 -20.62
N PHE A 71 10.62 4.31 -20.60
CA PHE A 71 9.94 5.60 -20.47
C PHE A 71 9.20 5.67 -19.12
N PRO A 72 9.70 6.48 -18.16
CA PRO A 72 8.89 6.83 -17.00
C PRO A 72 7.68 7.66 -17.46
N VAL A 73 6.47 7.20 -17.14
CA VAL A 73 5.21 7.89 -17.53
C VAL A 73 4.63 8.76 -16.42
N GLY A 74 5.39 8.96 -15.34
CA GLY A 74 4.97 9.69 -14.16
C GLY A 74 4.20 8.82 -13.17
N LEU A 75 3.96 9.41 -12.00
CA LEU A 75 3.13 8.88 -10.92
C LEU A 75 1.63 9.02 -11.25
N LEU A 76 1.21 8.39 -12.35
CA LEU A 76 -0.16 8.52 -12.85
C LEU A 76 -1.18 8.00 -11.84
N LEU A 77 -2.20 8.79 -11.51
CA LEU A 77 -3.34 8.32 -10.73
C LEU A 77 -4.31 7.53 -11.60
N SER A 78 -5.03 6.58 -11.01
CA SER A 78 -6.19 5.99 -11.67
C SER A 78 -7.21 7.10 -11.97
N MET A 79 -7.89 7.04 -13.12
CA MET A 79 -8.97 7.99 -13.46
C MET A 79 -10.04 7.94 -12.38
N SER A 80 -10.49 9.11 -11.86
CA SER A 80 -11.62 9.13 -10.94
C SER A 80 -12.88 8.73 -11.71
N THR A 81 -13.41 7.57 -11.40
CA THR A 81 -14.83 7.32 -11.67
C THR A 81 -15.58 8.20 -10.69
N ASN A 82 -16.39 9.15 -11.15
CA ASN A 82 -17.26 9.99 -10.30
C ASN A 82 -18.32 9.12 -9.59
N LEU A 83 -17.87 8.24 -8.72
CA LEU A 83 -18.67 7.39 -7.86
C LEU A 83 -18.88 8.18 -6.56
N PHE A 84 -19.61 9.28 -6.65
CA PHE A 84 -20.36 9.72 -5.48
C PHE A 84 -21.40 8.63 -5.22
N SER A 85 -20.99 7.62 -4.45
CA SER A 85 -21.90 6.55 -4.06
C SER A 85 -23.07 7.19 -3.33
N SER A 86 -24.30 6.79 -3.67
CA SER A 86 -25.49 7.11 -2.87
C SER A 86 -25.45 6.48 -1.47
N ASP A 87 -24.37 5.77 -1.13
CA ASP A 87 -24.13 5.19 0.18
C ASP A 87 -24.00 6.28 1.24
N THR A 88 -24.92 6.25 2.20
CA THR A 88 -25.00 7.20 3.30
C THR A 88 -23.81 7.08 4.26
N SER A 89 -23.19 5.91 4.36
CA SER A 89 -22.00 5.69 5.19
C SER A 89 -20.79 6.42 4.62
N VAL A 90 -20.57 6.33 3.31
CA VAL A 90 -19.52 7.09 2.61
C VAL A 90 -19.75 8.59 2.73
N GLN A 91 -21.00 9.07 2.63
CA GLN A 91 -21.30 10.49 2.85
C GLN A 91 -20.99 10.95 4.29
N SER A 92 -21.21 10.09 5.29
CA SER A 92 -20.87 10.41 6.68
C SER A 92 -19.37 10.55 6.91
N ILE A 93 -18.55 9.77 6.19
CA ILE A 93 -17.08 9.91 6.19
C ILE A 93 -16.68 11.31 5.76
N PHE A 94 -17.16 11.78 4.60
CA PHE A 94 -16.78 13.11 4.10
C PHE A 94 -17.27 14.23 5.02
N LYS A 95 -18.49 14.15 5.55
CA LYS A 95 -18.98 15.12 6.53
C LYS A 95 -18.14 15.17 7.80
N TRP A 96 -17.59 14.03 8.24
CA TRP A 96 -16.69 13.98 9.38
C TRP A 96 -15.34 14.60 9.02
N LEU A 97 -14.78 14.27 7.85
CA LEU A 97 -13.52 14.83 7.34
C LEU A 97 -13.58 16.36 7.16
N ASP A 98 -14.71 16.90 6.70
CA ASP A 98 -14.97 18.34 6.53
C ASP A 98 -14.85 19.13 7.85
N GLN A 99 -15.05 18.47 8.99
CA GLN A 99 -14.98 19.09 10.33
C GLN A 99 -13.57 19.07 10.91
N GLN A 100 -12.63 18.40 10.25
CA GLN A 100 -11.26 18.22 10.75
C GLN A 100 -10.34 19.34 10.28
N LYS A 101 -9.27 19.57 11.04
CA LYS A 101 -8.22 20.50 10.63
C LYS A 101 -7.49 19.94 9.40
N SER A 102 -7.04 20.82 8.50
CA SER A 102 -6.22 20.42 7.36
C SER A 102 -4.95 19.68 7.82
N GLY A 103 -4.64 18.56 7.15
CA GLY A 103 -3.48 17.72 7.43
C GLY A 103 -3.45 17.07 8.81
N SER A 104 -4.57 16.97 9.54
CA SER A 104 -4.59 16.41 10.90
C SER A 104 -5.02 14.95 11.01
N ILE A 105 -5.45 14.34 9.91
CA ILE A 105 -6.00 12.98 9.89
C ILE A 105 -5.02 12.01 9.24
N LEU A 106 -4.82 10.87 9.91
CA LEU A 106 -4.16 9.69 9.35
C LEU A 106 -5.19 8.84 8.59
N PHE A 107 -4.99 8.64 7.29
CA PHE A 107 -5.70 7.61 6.55
C PHE A 107 -5.08 6.24 6.85
N VAL A 108 -5.88 5.22 7.07
CA VAL A 108 -5.44 3.83 7.26
C VAL A 108 -6.20 2.95 6.28
N GLY A 109 -5.48 2.26 5.39
CA GLY A 109 -6.10 1.40 4.40
C GLY A 109 -5.11 0.49 3.68
N PHE A 110 -5.42 -0.81 3.61
CA PHE A 110 -4.51 -1.83 3.12
C PHE A 110 -4.89 -2.36 1.71
N GLY A 111 -5.62 -1.56 0.94
CA GLY A 111 -6.07 -1.95 -0.40
C GLY A 111 -7.08 -3.11 -0.38
N SER A 112 -7.43 -3.61 -1.57
CA SER A 112 -8.42 -4.68 -1.74
C SER A 112 -7.85 -6.09 -1.64
N GLU A 113 -6.55 -6.24 -1.85
CA GLU A 113 -5.87 -7.54 -1.91
C GLU A 113 -5.37 -8.00 -0.54
N CYS A 114 -5.18 -7.06 0.39
CA CYS A 114 -4.77 -7.40 1.75
C CYS A 114 -5.98 -7.70 2.63
N LYS A 115 -5.96 -8.85 3.29
CA LYS A 115 -6.94 -9.26 4.29
C LYS A 115 -6.18 -9.60 5.57
N PRO A 116 -5.94 -8.60 6.46
CA PRO A 116 -5.21 -8.81 7.69
C PRO A 116 -5.86 -9.91 8.54
N SER A 117 -5.06 -10.69 9.27
CA SER A 117 -5.55 -11.66 10.24
C SER A 117 -6.29 -10.98 11.40
N LYS A 118 -6.90 -11.77 12.28
CA LYS A 118 -7.53 -11.22 13.48
C LYS A 118 -6.52 -10.52 14.37
N GLU A 119 -5.40 -11.18 14.59
CA GLU A 119 -4.30 -10.68 15.39
C GLU A 119 -3.73 -9.39 14.80
N GLU A 120 -3.57 -9.31 13.48
CA GLU A 120 -3.12 -8.08 12.82
C GLU A 120 -4.14 -6.94 12.97
N VAL A 121 -5.44 -7.20 12.83
CA VAL A 121 -6.47 -6.18 13.07
C VAL A 121 -6.45 -5.70 14.53
N ASP A 122 -6.28 -6.62 15.48
CA ASP A 122 -6.19 -6.28 16.90
C ASP A 122 -4.97 -5.41 17.21
N GLU A 123 -3.80 -5.73 16.64
CA GLU A 123 -2.56 -4.94 16.81
C GLU A 123 -2.62 -3.58 16.09
N ILE A 124 -3.21 -3.51 14.89
CA ILE A 124 -3.42 -2.24 14.19
C ILE A 124 -4.35 -1.34 15.00
N ALA A 125 -5.45 -1.90 15.52
CA ALA A 125 -6.36 -1.19 16.40
C ALA A 125 -5.63 -0.68 17.65
N HIS A 126 -4.83 -1.54 18.31
CA HIS A 126 -4.06 -1.14 19.49
C HIS A 126 -3.06 -0.02 19.18
N GLY A 127 -2.33 -0.11 18.07
CA GLY A 127 -1.40 0.92 17.61
C GLY A 127 -2.09 2.26 17.34
N LEU A 128 -3.29 2.24 16.73
CA LEU A 128 -4.08 3.45 16.51
C LEU A 128 -4.53 4.10 17.82
N GLU A 129 -4.98 3.32 18.81
CA GLU A 129 -5.33 3.82 20.14
C GLU A 129 -4.12 4.48 20.81
N LEU A 130 -2.97 3.81 20.83
CA LEU A 130 -1.75 4.29 21.47
C LEU A 130 -1.16 5.53 20.79
N SER A 131 -1.34 5.67 19.47
CA SER A 131 -0.81 6.82 18.72
C SER A 131 -1.42 8.14 19.17
N GLY A 132 -2.66 8.12 19.69
CA GLY A 132 -3.43 9.32 20.04
C GLY A 132 -3.79 10.22 18.84
N LEU A 133 -3.43 9.81 17.62
CA LEU A 133 -3.71 10.51 16.37
C LEU A 133 -5.19 10.45 16.05
N GLN A 134 -5.66 11.41 15.25
CA GLN A 134 -6.96 11.31 14.63
C GLN A 134 -6.84 10.51 13.34
N PHE A 135 -7.77 9.59 13.10
CA PHE A 135 -7.65 8.66 11.99
C PHE A 135 -8.97 8.35 11.30
N ILE A 136 -8.87 7.94 10.04
CA ILE A 136 -9.92 7.22 9.35
C ILE A 136 -9.36 5.87 8.91
N TRP A 137 -10.05 4.79 9.29
CA TRP A 137 -9.63 3.44 8.93
C TRP A 137 -10.66 2.79 8.02
N ILE A 138 -10.24 2.49 6.79
CA ILE A 138 -10.99 1.70 5.82
C ILE A 138 -10.53 0.26 5.93
N LEU A 139 -11.31 -0.55 6.64
CA LEU A 139 -11.03 -1.96 6.87
C LEU A 139 -11.84 -2.82 5.90
N GLN A 140 -11.17 -3.59 5.02
CA GLN A 140 -11.88 -4.57 4.20
C GLN A 140 -12.53 -5.63 5.09
N LYS A 141 -13.71 -6.14 4.69
CA LYS A 141 -14.39 -7.20 5.44
C LYS A 141 -13.46 -8.41 5.57
N PRO A 142 -13.07 -8.81 6.80
CA PRO A 142 -12.16 -9.93 6.97
C PRO A 142 -12.78 -11.26 6.51
N ASN A 143 -11.92 -12.24 6.20
CA ASN A 143 -12.34 -13.60 5.81
C ASN A 143 -12.50 -14.54 7.02
N TRP A 144 -12.04 -14.13 8.19
CA TRP A 144 -12.21 -14.83 9.46
C TRP A 144 -13.44 -14.23 10.17
N GLY A 145 -14.53 -14.98 10.25
CA GLY A 145 -15.79 -14.53 10.86
C GLY A 145 -17.02 -15.13 10.16
N SER A 146 -18.10 -15.37 10.92
CA SER A 146 -19.36 -15.84 10.32
C SER A 146 -20.05 -14.68 9.57
N PHE A 147 -20.96 -15.01 8.67
CA PHE A 147 -21.75 -13.99 7.94
C PHE A 147 -22.64 -13.15 8.87
N ASP A 148 -22.93 -13.63 10.08
CA ASP A 148 -24.02 -13.15 10.93
C ASP A 148 -23.60 -12.49 12.26
N GLU A 149 -22.31 -12.43 12.66
CA GLU A 149 -21.97 -11.68 13.88
C GLU A 149 -20.51 -11.21 14.04
N VAL A 150 -20.41 -10.13 14.84
CA VAL A 150 -19.25 -9.45 15.45
C VAL A 150 -18.48 -8.48 14.55
N ASP A 151 -18.53 -7.21 14.97
CA ASP A 151 -17.64 -6.14 14.53
C ASP A 151 -16.19 -6.65 14.58
N PRO A 152 -15.43 -6.64 13.46
CA PRO A 152 -14.08 -7.24 13.40
C PRO A 152 -13.04 -6.53 14.27
N LEU A 153 -13.43 -5.49 15.00
CA LEU A 153 -12.56 -4.69 15.84
C LEU A 153 -12.51 -5.26 17.26
N PRO A 154 -11.43 -4.99 18.01
CA PRO A 154 -11.35 -5.33 19.42
C PRO A 154 -12.55 -4.81 20.21
N GLU A 155 -12.97 -5.56 21.23
CA GLU A 155 -14.07 -5.16 22.09
C GLU A 155 -13.81 -3.77 22.68
N GLY A 156 -14.81 -2.88 22.55
CA GLY A 156 -14.74 -1.52 23.07
C GLY A 156 -13.93 -0.52 22.22
N PHE A 157 -13.28 -0.96 21.13
CA PHE A 157 -12.41 -0.09 20.32
C PHE A 157 -13.16 1.17 19.85
N ARG A 158 -14.34 1.00 19.23
CA ARG A 158 -15.13 2.13 18.72
C ARG A 158 -15.49 3.12 19.80
N GLN A 159 -15.81 2.65 21.01
CA GLN A 159 -16.14 3.48 22.16
C GLN A 159 -14.92 4.25 22.64
N ARG A 160 -13.76 3.58 22.74
CA ARG A 160 -12.50 4.21 23.15
C ARG A 160 -12.00 5.26 22.15
N THR A 161 -12.27 5.07 20.86
CA THR A 161 -11.79 5.97 19.78
C THR A 161 -12.87 6.89 19.21
N ALA A 162 -14.07 6.95 19.80
CA ALA A 162 -15.22 7.65 19.22
C ALA A 162 -14.96 9.15 18.91
N GLU A 163 -14.11 9.79 19.71
CA GLU A 163 -13.73 11.20 19.53
C GLU A 163 -12.49 11.39 18.63
N LYS A 164 -11.79 10.29 18.30
CA LYS A 164 -10.50 10.32 17.61
C LYS A 164 -10.58 9.85 16.17
N GLY A 165 -11.44 8.88 15.87
CA GLY A 165 -11.44 8.31 14.54
C GLY A 165 -12.70 7.58 14.15
N VAL A 166 -12.79 7.35 12.84
CA VAL A 166 -13.91 6.66 12.19
C VAL A 166 -13.37 5.38 11.57
N VAL A 167 -14.06 4.26 11.80
CA VAL A 167 -13.78 3.00 11.10
C VAL A 167 -14.94 2.65 10.18
N HIS A 168 -14.63 2.50 8.90
CA HIS A 168 -15.53 2.03 7.87
C HIS A 168 -15.16 0.62 7.44
N ILE A 169 -16.14 -0.28 7.43
CA ILE A 169 -15.93 -1.68 7.02
C ILE A 169 -16.44 -1.88 5.60
N GLY A 170 -15.58 -2.40 4.73
CA GLY A 170 -15.87 -2.68 3.34
C GLY A 170 -15.27 -1.66 2.38
N TRP A 171 -15.92 -1.49 1.23
CA TRP A 171 -15.43 -0.59 0.19
C TRP A 171 -15.71 0.87 0.55
N ALA A 172 -14.74 1.74 0.27
CA ALA A 172 -14.86 3.19 0.32
C ALA A 172 -14.07 3.81 -0.85
N PRO A 173 -14.44 5.04 -1.29
CA PRO A 173 -13.72 5.73 -2.36
C PRO A 173 -12.36 6.24 -1.85
N GLN A 174 -11.37 5.35 -1.76
CA GLN A 174 -10.05 5.61 -1.19
C GLN A 174 -9.39 6.85 -1.82
N LYS A 175 -9.45 6.99 -3.14
CA LYS A 175 -8.83 8.11 -3.86
C LYS A 175 -9.41 9.45 -3.43
N GLU A 176 -10.73 9.53 -3.30
CA GLU A 176 -11.46 10.72 -2.88
C GLU A 176 -11.24 11.04 -1.40
N ILE A 177 -11.08 10.01 -0.55
CA ILE A 177 -10.69 10.19 0.85
C ILE A 177 -9.26 10.73 0.92
N LEU A 178 -8.31 10.12 0.21
CA LEU A 178 -6.92 10.55 0.18
C LEU A 178 -6.75 11.97 -0.39
N SER A 179 -7.61 12.40 -1.32
CA SER A 179 -7.55 13.78 -1.84
C SER A 179 -8.12 14.83 -0.89
N HIS A 180 -8.74 14.41 0.22
CA HIS A 180 -9.38 15.33 1.15
C HIS A 180 -8.33 16.15 1.93
N PRO A 181 -8.44 17.50 2.01
CA PRO A 181 -7.43 18.37 2.63
C PRO A 181 -7.15 18.12 4.12
N SER A 182 -7.99 17.37 4.81
CA SER A 182 -7.78 16.99 6.21
C SER A 182 -6.84 15.79 6.38
N ILE A 183 -6.62 14.99 5.34
CA ILE A 183 -5.62 13.93 5.37
C ILE A 183 -4.22 14.57 5.34
N GLY A 184 -3.36 14.16 6.27
CA GLY A 184 -1.96 14.59 6.34
C GLY A 184 -0.95 13.44 6.25
N GLY A 185 -1.42 12.21 6.47
CA GLY A 185 -0.60 11.01 6.40
C GLY A 185 -1.42 9.81 5.98
N SER A 186 -0.74 8.76 5.50
CA SER A 186 -1.36 7.51 5.12
C SER A 186 -0.56 6.32 5.64
N LEU A 187 -1.24 5.41 6.33
CA LEU A 187 -0.78 4.07 6.67
C LEU A 187 -1.35 3.11 5.63
N VAL A 188 -0.49 2.59 4.77
CA VAL A 188 -0.87 1.75 3.62
C VAL A 188 -0.05 0.47 3.57
N GLN A 189 -0.48 -0.52 2.79
CA GLN A 189 0.28 -1.77 2.68
C GLN A 189 1.55 -1.69 1.81
N GLY A 190 1.90 -0.56 1.21
CA GLY A 190 3.14 -0.43 0.39
C GLY A 190 3.03 -0.88 -1.06
N GLY A 191 1.84 -1.21 -1.54
CA GLY A 191 1.54 -1.45 -2.94
C GLY A 191 1.68 -0.16 -3.73
N TRP A 192 2.31 -0.26 -4.90
CA TRP A 192 2.74 0.90 -5.67
C TRP A 192 1.61 1.86 -6.05
N GLY A 193 0.39 1.35 -6.21
CA GLY A 193 -0.81 2.17 -6.41
C GLY A 193 -1.11 3.10 -5.24
N SER A 194 -1.22 2.56 -4.03
CA SER A 194 -1.50 3.30 -2.80
C SER A 194 -0.37 4.27 -2.44
N VAL A 195 0.88 3.85 -2.69
CA VAL A 195 2.07 4.71 -2.53
C VAL A 195 1.99 5.90 -3.47
N THR A 196 1.73 5.67 -4.76
CA THR A 196 1.59 6.73 -5.76
C THR A 196 0.49 7.72 -5.40
N GLU A 197 -0.68 7.22 -4.98
CA GLU A 197 -1.80 8.06 -4.52
C GLU A 197 -1.40 8.94 -3.34
N SER A 198 -0.71 8.36 -2.35
CA SER A 198 -0.28 9.09 -1.14
C SER A 198 0.76 10.16 -1.44
N LEU A 199 1.77 9.84 -2.26
CA LEU A 199 2.81 10.79 -2.65
C LEU A 199 2.25 11.95 -3.47
N GLN A 200 1.27 11.70 -4.34
CA GLN A 200 0.64 12.73 -5.17
C GLN A 200 -0.06 13.82 -4.35
N TYR A 201 -0.57 13.49 -3.17
CA TYR A 201 -1.21 14.44 -2.25
C TYR A 201 -0.25 14.97 -1.17
N GLY A 202 1.03 14.61 -1.23
CA GLY A 202 2.05 15.09 -0.30
C GLY A 202 1.92 14.54 1.12
N HIS A 203 1.34 13.35 1.28
CA HIS A 203 1.16 12.71 2.58
C HIS A 203 2.48 12.18 3.13
N VAL A 204 2.59 12.14 4.46
CA VAL A 204 3.57 11.26 5.11
C VAL A 204 3.12 9.81 4.90
N VAL A 205 3.95 9.00 4.23
CA VAL A 205 3.62 7.60 3.92
C VAL A 205 4.23 6.68 4.95
N VAL A 206 3.39 5.90 5.62
CA VAL A 206 3.78 4.80 6.52
C VAL A 206 3.37 3.48 5.86
N VAL A 207 4.31 2.54 5.77
CA VAL A 207 4.11 1.26 5.09
C VAL A 207 4.08 0.13 6.10
N LEU A 208 2.93 -0.53 6.23
CA LEU A 208 2.80 -1.82 6.93
C LEU A 208 2.64 -2.91 5.88
N ALA A 209 3.73 -3.60 5.54
CA ALA A 209 3.73 -4.61 4.49
C ALA A 209 3.09 -5.92 4.95
N PHE A 210 2.39 -6.61 4.05
CA PHE A 210 1.75 -7.91 4.31
C PHE A 210 2.14 -8.99 3.30
N VAL A 211 2.21 -8.66 2.01
CA VAL A 211 2.45 -9.64 0.92
C VAL A 211 3.25 -9.04 -0.23
N TYR A 212 3.77 -9.88 -1.12
CA TYR A 212 4.38 -9.46 -2.40
C TYR A 212 5.61 -8.54 -2.22
N ASP A 213 5.69 -7.46 -3.00
CA ASP A 213 6.76 -6.47 -3.06
C ASP A 213 6.60 -5.34 -2.03
N GLN A 214 5.58 -5.41 -1.18
CA GLN A 214 5.17 -4.34 -0.27
C GLN A 214 6.27 -3.87 0.69
N GLY A 215 6.99 -4.80 1.32
CA GLY A 215 8.08 -4.46 2.24
C GLY A 215 9.27 -3.84 1.50
N PHE A 216 9.56 -4.35 0.29
CA PHE A 216 10.58 -3.78 -0.58
C PHE A 216 10.25 -2.33 -0.96
N ASN A 217 8.98 -2.05 -1.32
CA ASN A 217 8.51 -0.70 -1.59
C ASN A 217 8.61 0.21 -0.35
N GLY A 218 8.31 -0.31 0.86
CA GLY A 218 8.49 0.42 2.11
C GLY A 218 9.94 0.85 2.34
N ARG A 219 10.89 -0.07 2.18
CA ARG A 219 12.33 0.23 2.31
C ARG A 219 12.84 1.15 1.20
N PHE A 220 12.32 1.00 -0.01
CA PHE A 220 12.60 1.93 -1.09
C PHE A 220 12.19 3.36 -0.72
N LEU A 221 10.99 3.55 -0.17
CA LEU A 221 10.54 4.87 0.30
C LEU A 221 11.41 5.42 1.42
N MET A 222 11.87 4.58 2.35
CA MET A 222 12.84 4.99 3.37
C MET A 222 14.17 5.44 2.78
N GLU A 223 14.73 4.69 1.82
CA GLU A 223 15.97 5.07 1.11
C GLU A 223 15.84 6.45 0.45
N LYS A 224 14.65 6.78 -0.06
CA LYS A 224 14.36 8.06 -0.71
C LYS A 224 13.93 9.17 0.25
N GLY A 225 13.75 8.88 1.54
CA GLY A 225 13.22 9.84 2.52
C GLY A 225 11.77 10.23 2.26
N LEU A 226 11.00 9.36 1.60
CA LEU A 226 9.61 9.58 1.19
C LEU A 226 8.59 8.85 2.07
N GLY A 227 9.04 7.95 2.95
CA GLY A 227 8.16 7.19 3.83
C GLY A 227 8.90 6.41 4.90
N ILE A 228 8.12 5.75 5.75
CA ILE A 228 8.59 4.96 6.89
C ILE A 228 8.02 3.54 6.76
N GLU A 229 8.87 2.52 6.80
CA GLU A 229 8.43 1.12 6.94
C GLU A 229 8.17 0.83 8.42
N VAL A 230 7.04 0.20 8.73
CA VAL A 230 6.79 -0.34 10.07
C VAL A 230 7.70 -1.54 10.27
N GLU A 231 8.45 -1.53 11.37
CA GLU A 231 9.32 -2.65 11.73
C GLU A 231 8.50 -3.94 11.89
N ARG A 232 9.04 -5.03 11.37
CA ARG A 232 8.48 -6.39 11.43
C ARG A 232 9.56 -7.30 11.97
N ASN A 233 9.18 -8.40 12.61
CA ASN A 233 10.14 -9.40 13.06
C ASN A 233 11.00 -9.91 11.87
N GLU A 234 12.32 -9.94 12.04
CA GLU A 234 13.26 -10.32 10.98
C GLU A 234 13.16 -11.80 10.58
N GLU A 235 12.65 -12.66 11.46
CA GLU A 235 12.57 -14.11 11.25
C GLU A 235 11.32 -14.51 10.46
N ASP A 236 10.15 -13.99 10.84
CA ASP A 236 8.85 -14.42 10.34
C ASP A 236 7.98 -13.30 9.76
N GLY A 237 8.41 -12.04 9.85
CA GLY A 237 7.69 -10.90 9.29
C GLY A 237 6.43 -10.49 10.05
N LEU A 238 6.17 -11.09 11.22
CA LEU A 238 5.04 -10.73 12.08
C LEU A 238 5.32 -9.42 12.83
#